data_AF-A0A6V2ULA1-F1
#
_entry.id   AF-A0A6V2ULA1-F1
#
_cell.length_a   1.000
_cell.length_b   1.000
_cell.length_c   1.000
_cell.angle_alpha   90.00
_cell.angle_beta   90.00
_cell.angle_gamma   90.00
#
_symmetry.space_group_name_H-M   'P 1'
#
loop_
_entity.id
_entity.type
_entity.pdbx_description
1 polymer ?
#
loop_
_entity_poly.entity_id
_entity_poly.type
_entity_poly.pdbx_seq_one_letter_code
_entity_poly.pdbx_strand_id
1 'polypeptide(L)'
;AVLASTLDEVLLVDHDARFHIDPARLFSTKAFVNDGILLFRDRMRMQIPGKPVKDASRFLRQLVRRRLASPEFLRSVGGQYARQRLPWPWQPSAELLASPMLSGDSNHAIDSSVLLLGKSRAPQVIATLYTLHERYRHELYANLHGDKETYWLACELAGGLSCGRLNRQ
;
A
#
# COMPACT_ATOMS: atom_id res chain seq x y z
N ALA A 1 13.66 6.24 2.03
CA ALA A 1 13.87 7.26 0.98
C ALA A 1 12.65 8.15 0.78
N VAL A 2 11.49 7.61 0.36
CA VAL A 2 10.28 8.42 0.07
C VAL A 2 9.84 9.31 1.22
N LEU A 3 9.70 8.75 2.43
CA LEU A 3 9.26 9.51 3.61
C LEU A 3 10.24 10.61 4.03
N ALA A 4 11.53 10.49 3.69
CA ALA A 4 12.58 11.43 4.07
C ALA A 4 12.88 12.48 2.97
N SER A 5 12.36 12.32 1.76
CA SER A 5 12.60 13.28 0.68
C SER A 5 11.67 14.50 0.79
N THR A 6 12.10 15.63 0.23
CA THR A 6 11.27 16.84 0.09
C THR A 6 10.39 16.83 -1.16
N LEU A 7 10.61 15.87 -2.07
CA LEU A 7 9.82 15.71 -3.30
C LEU A 7 8.36 15.43 -2.97
N ASP A 8 7.43 16.14 -3.60
CA ASP A 8 5.99 15.93 -3.42
C ASP A 8 5.49 14.75 -4.24
N GLU A 9 5.81 14.73 -5.53
CA GLU A 9 5.48 13.65 -6.46
C GLU A 9 6.70 12.75 -6.66
N VAL A 10 6.54 11.46 -6.40
CA VAL A 10 7.61 10.47 -6.44
C VAL A 10 7.16 9.28 -7.28
N LEU A 11 7.97 8.94 -8.29
CA LEU A 11 7.91 7.67 -9.01
C LEU A 11 8.97 6.74 -8.41
N LEU A 12 8.53 5.69 -7.72
CA LEU A 12 9.38 4.59 -7.28
C LEU A 12 9.43 3.54 -8.38
N VAL A 13 10.65 3.15 -8.77
CA VAL A 13 10.90 2.21 -9.85
C VAL A 13 11.93 1.19 -9.37
N ASP A 14 11.70 -0.09 -9.63
CA ASP A 14 12.75 -1.10 -9.48
C ASP A 14 13.85 -0.94 -10.53
N HIS A 15 15.07 -1.31 -10.15
CA HIS A 15 16.25 -1.16 -11.03
C HIS A 15 16.16 -1.93 -12.36
N ASP A 16 15.28 -2.93 -12.44
CA ASP A 16 15.06 -3.80 -13.60
C ASP A 16 13.79 -3.46 -14.38
N ALA A 17 13.02 -2.44 -13.96
CA ALA A 17 11.85 -2.00 -14.69
C ALA A 17 12.26 -1.32 -16.02
N ARG A 18 11.52 -1.63 -17.09
CA ARG A 18 11.73 -1.05 -18.42
C ARG A 18 10.48 -0.31 -18.88
N PHE A 19 10.64 0.94 -19.29
CA PHE A 19 9.56 1.75 -19.83
C PHE A 19 9.62 1.78 -21.36
N HIS A 20 8.51 1.44 -22.01
CA HIS A 20 8.35 1.53 -23.47
C HIS A 20 7.78 2.87 -23.94
N ILE A 21 7.27 3.67 -23.00
CA ILE A 21 6.73 5.01 -23.21
C ILE A 21 7.28 5.91 -22.10
N ASP A 22 7.21 7.24 -22.29
CA ASP A 22 7.60 8.19 -21.26
C ASP A 22 6.84 7.94 -19.94
N PRO A 23 7.55 7.56 -18.84
CA PRO A 23 6.93 7.29 -17.55
C PRO A 23 6.33 8.55 -16.91
N ALA A 24 6.73 9.76 -17.31
CA ALA A 24 6.16 10.99 -16.79
C ALA A 24 4.65 11.10 -17.05
N ARG A 25 4.16 10.41 -18.09
CA ARG A 25 2.72 10.34 -18.40
C ARG A 25 1.89 9.72 -17.29
N LEU A 26 2.49 8.92 -16.40
CA LEU A 26 1.79 8.30 -15.27
C LEU A 26 1.29 9.35 -14.25
N PHE A 27 2.02 10.46 -14.09
CA PHE A 27 1.62 11.57 -13.20
C PHE A 27 0.37 12.32 -13.70
N SER A 28 0.01 12.19 -14.98
CA SER A 28 -1.18 12.81 -15.56
C SER A 28 -2.40 11.88 -15.61
N THR A 29 -2.28 10.64 -15.11
CA THR A 29 -3.40 9.71 -15.12
C THR A 29 -4.49 10.15 -14.14
N LYS A 30 -5.77 9.98 -14.51
CA LYS A 30 -6.90 10.32 -13.63
C LYS A 30 -6.79 9.64 -12.26
N ALA A 31 -6.35 8.39 -12.23
CA ALA A 31 -6.13 7.63 -11.01
C ALA A 31 -5.17 8.36 -10.05
N PHE A 32 -4.00 8.76 -10.54
CA PHE A 32 -3.00 9.43 -9.73
C PHE A 32 -3.40 10.87 -9.35
N VAL A 33 -4.02 11.61 -10.27
CA VAL A 33 -4.50 12.97 -10.02
C VAL A 33 -5.59 12.97 -8.94
N ASN A 34 -6.51 12.00 -8.98
CA ASN A 34 -7.63 11.94 -8.05
C ASN A 34 -7.24 11.42 -6.67
N ASP A 35 -6.42 10.36 -6.62
CA ASP A 35 -6.15 9.64 -5.36
C ASP A 35 -4.77 9.94 -4.77
N GLY A 36 -3.89 10.63 -5.50
CA GLY A 36 -2.53 10.96 -5.05
C GLY A 36 -1.60 9.76 -4.92
N ILE A 37 -2.02 8.57 -5.35
CA ILE A 37 -1.18 7.37 -5.40
C ILE A 37 -1.60 6.55 -6.62
N LEU A 38 -0.68 5.80 -7.21
CA LEU A 38 -0.95 4.84 -8.26
C LEU A 38 -0.14 3.57 -7.99
N LEU A 39 -0.86 2.45 -7.80
CA LEU A 39 -0.32 1.14 -7.53
C LEU A 39 -0.63 0.22 -8.72
N PHE A 40 0.39 -0.47 -9.22
CA PHE A 40 0.20 -1.52 -10.21
C PHE A 40 -0.05 -2.84 -9.48
N ARG A 41 -0.93 -3.68 -10.05
CA ARG A 41 -1.26 -4.99 -9.49
C ARG A 41 -0.57 -6.07 -10.29
N ASP A 42 0.02 -7.02 -9.57
CA ASP A 42 0.55 -8.21 -10.22
C ASP A 42 -0.62 -9.01 -10.81
N ARG A 43 -0.41 -9.50 -12.04
CA ARG A 43 -1.35 -10.41 -12.73
C ARG A 43 -1.05 -11.87 -12.42
N MET A 44 0.08 -12.17 -11.77
CA MET A 44 0.54 -13.52 -11.53
C MET A 44 0.04 -14.07 -10.20
N ARG A 45 -0.64 -15.22 -10.27
CA ARG A 45 -0.81 -16.15 -9.15
C ARG A 45 0.42 -17.05 -9.10
N MET A 46 1.57 -16.53 -8.67
CA MET A 46 2.76 -17.38 -8.54
C MET A 46 3.36 -17.25 -7.15
N GLN A 47 3.34 -18.38 -6.42
CA GLN A 47 4.38 -18.65 -5.44
C GLN A 47 5.67 -18.89 -6.22
N ILE A 48 6.69 -18.07 -6.01
CA ILE A 48 8.02 -18.29 -6.58
C ILE A 48 8.60 -19.55 -5.90
N PRO A 49 8.87 -20.64 -6.64
CA PRO A 49 9.43 -21.85 -6.05
C PRO A 49 10.78 -21.58 -5.37
N GLY A 50 10.99 -22.13 -4.17
CA GLY A 50 12.28 -22.09 -3.48
C GLY A 50 12.55 -20.89 -2.57
N LYS A 51 11.64 -19.90 -2.46
CA LYS A 51 11.72 -18.87 -1.41
C LYS A 51 10.94 -19.29 -0.17
N PRO A 52 11.42 -18.95 1.05
CA PRO A 52 10.62 -19.18 2.26
C PRO A 52 9.27 -18.50 2.12
N VAL A 53 8.21 -19.29 2.26
CA VAL A 53 6.83 -18.81 2.21
C VAL A 53 6.59 -18.04 3.50
N LYS A 54 6.74 -16.71 3.45
CA LYS A 54 6.20 -15.84 4.50
C LYS A 54 4.69 -16.07 4.52
N ASP A 55 4.11 -16.36 5.68
CA ASP A 55 2.66 -16.57 5.79
C ASP A 55 1.95 -15.22 5.85
N ALA A 56 2.05 -14.48 4.74
CA ALA A 56 1.41 -13.19 4.53
C ALA A 56 -0.10 -13.31 4.75
N SER A 57 -0.69 -14.44 4.36
CA SER A 57 -2.11 -14.72 4.58
C SER A 57 -2.48 -14.78 6.05
N ARG A 58 -1.74 -15.54 6.89
CA ARG A 58 -1.99 -15.59 8.34
C ARG A 58 -1.81 -14.21 8.95
N PHE A 59 -0.75 -13.51 8.59
CA PHE A 59 -0.52 -12.15 9.06
C PHE A 59 -1.68 -11.23 8.70
N LEU A 60 -2.10 -11.16 7.43
CA LEU A 60 -3.24 -10.36 6.99
C LEU A 60 -4.56 -10.78 7.64
N ARG A 61 -4.84 -12.08 7.78
CA ARG A 61 -6.03 -12.56 8.50
C ARG A 61 -5.98 -12.11 9.95
N GLN A 62 -4.81 -12.14 10.58
CA GLN A 62 -4.61 -11.61 11.91
C GLN A 62 -4.77 -10.08 11.93
N LEU A 63 -4.31 -9.34 10.92
CA LEU A 63 -4.51 -7.90 10.80
C LEU A 63 -6.00 -7.53 10.66
N VAL A 64 -6.72 -8.25 9.80
CA VAL A 64 -8.17 -8.13 9.60
C VAL A 64 -8.92 -8.45 10.89
N ARG A 65 -8.56 -9.56 11.57
CA ARG A 65 -9.18 -9.99 12.82
C ARG A 65 -8.85 -9.07 14.00
N ARG A 66 -7.61 -8.59 14.10
CA ARG A 66 -7.12 -7.74 15.19
C ARG A 66 -7.43 -6.25 14.98
N ARG A 67 -8.09 -5.87 13.88
CA ARG A 67 -8.43 -4.48 13.54
C ARG A 67 -7.23 -3.56 13.71
N LEU A 68 -6.24 -3.67 12.82
CA LEU A 68 -5.02 -2.83 12.87
C LEU A 68 -5.31 -1.32 12.95
N ALA A 69 -6.49 -0.89 12.54
CA ALA A 69 -7.05 0.42 12.85
C ALA A 69 -7.58 0.54 14.30
N SER A 70 -6.90 -0.04 15.30
CA SER A 70 -7.30 0.13 16.70
C SER A 70 -7.44 1.62 17.01
N PRO A 71 -8.31 2.03 17.95
CA PRO A 71 -8.43 3.43 18.32
C PRO A 71 -7.06 4.05 18.63
N GLU A 72 -6.13 3.28 19.22
CA GLU A 72 -4.75 3.66 19.51
C GLU A 72 -3.92 3.88 18.23
N PHE A 73 -3.98 2.95 17.27
CA PHE A 73 -3.30 3.09 15.99
C PHE A 73 -3.83 4.27 15.19
N LEU A 74 -5.16 4.41 15.08
CA LEU A 74 -5.79 5.53 14.37
C LEU A 74 -5.45 6.88 15.01
N ARG A 75 -5.39 6.95 16.35
CA ARG A 75 -4.87 8.13 17.06
C ARG A 75 -3.42 8.41 16.74
N SER A 76 -2.60 7.38 16.52
CA SER A 76 -1.17 7.56 16.20
C SER A 76 -0.91 7.97 14.74
N VAL A 77 -1.72 7.49 13.80
CA VAL A 77 -1.73 7.99 12.42
C VAL A 77 -2.26 9.44 12.38
N GLY A 78 -3.09 9.78 13.37
CA GLY A 78 -3.77 11.04 13.60
C GLY A 78 -2.93 12.29 13.97
N GLY A 79 -1.60 12.23 13.97
CA GLY A 79 -0.72 13.34 14.42
C GLY A 79 -0.75 14.59 13.52
N GLN A 80 0.39 15.30 13.39
CA GLN A 80 0.52 16.55 12.59
C GLN A 80 -0.03 16.49 11.15
N TYR A 81 -0.21 15.30 10.57
CA TYR A 81 -0.67 15.08 9.20
C TYR A 81 -2.17 14.77 9.06
N ALA A 82 -2.90 14.50 10.15
CA ALA A 82 -4.30 14.08 10.05
C ALA A 82 -5.26 15.25 10.27
N ARG A 83 -5.57 15.97 9.19
CA ARG A 83 -6.77 16.84 9.18
C ARG A 83 -8.07 16.05 9.05
N GLN A 84 -8.01 14.77 8.65
CA GLN A 84 -9.17 13.88 8.53
C GLN A 84 -8.99 12.66 9.43
N ARG A 85 -10.06 12.25 10.11
CA ARG A 85 -10.11 10.98 10.84
C ARG A 85 -10.18 9.85 9.82
N LEU A 86 -9.29 8.87 9.97
CA LEU A 86 -9.43 7.57 9.31
C LEU A 86 -10.79 6.94 9.65
N PRO A 87 -11.38 6.15 8.74
CA PRO A 87 -12.69 5.55 8.94
C PRO A 87 -12.69 4.65 10.18
N TRP A 88 -13.64 4.87 11.09
CA TRP A 88 -13.85 4.03 12.28
C TRP A 88 -15.32 3.62 12.43
N PRO A 89 -15.62 2.34 12.70
CA PRO A 89 -14.68 1.22 12.67
C PRO A 89 -14.12 1.02 11.27
N TRP A 90 -12.81 0.79 11.15
CA TRP A 90 -12.23 0.41 9.86
C TRP A 90 -12.83 -0.93 9.44
N GLN A 91 -13.16 -1.03 8.15
CA GLN A 91 -13.65 -2.24 7.54
C GLN A 91 -12.74 -2.61 6.37
N PRO A 92 -12.37 -3.90 6.23
CA PRO A 92 -11.68 -4.39 5.04
C PRO A 92 -12.42 -4.00 3.77
N SER A 93 -11.67 -3.56 2.75
CA SER A 93 -12.24 -3.37 1.41
C SER A 93 -12.69 -4.72 0.83
N ALA A 94 -13.70 -4.68 -0.04
CA ALA A 94 -14.15 -5.86 -0.77
C ALA A 94 -13.00 -6.53 -1.53
N GLU A 95 -12.04 -5.73 -2.00
CA GLU A 95 -10.89 -6.21 -2.75
C GLU A 95 -9.81 -6.81 -1.86
N LEU A 96 -9.60 -6.33 -0.63
CA LEU A 96 -8.77 -7.03 0.33
C LEU A 96 -9.37 -8.41 0.64
N LEU A 97 -10.68 -8.46 0.89
CA LEU A 97 -11.40 -9.70 1.19
C LEU A 97 -11.33 -10.71 0.04
N ALA A 98 -11.33 -10.23 -1.20
CA ALA A 98 -11.18 -11.07 -2.40
C ALA A 98 -9.73 -11.30 -2.85
N SER A 99 -8.74 -10.77 -2.11
CA SER A 99 -7.35 -10.79 -2.57
C SER A 99 -6.69 -12.18 -2.46
N PRO A 100 -5.88 -12.58 -3.46
CA PRO A 100 -5.06 -13.80 -3.39
C PRO A 100 -4.13 -13.85 -2.18
N MET A 101 -3.70 -12.70 -1.66
CA MET A 101 -2.84 -12.62 -0.48
C MET A 101 -3.60 -12.98 0.80
N LEU A 102 -4.89 -12.62 0.90
CA LEU A 102 -5.73 -13.04 2.01
C LEU A 102 -6.10 -14.52 1.93
N SER A 103 -6.40 -15.05 0.73
CA SER A 103 -6.70 -16.48 0.55
C SER A 103 -5.48 -17.39 0.76
N GLY A 104 -4.27 -16.87 0.53
CA GLY A 104 -3.01 -17.61 0.59
C GLY A 104 -2.51 -18.12 -0.76
N ASP A 105 -3.17 -17.71 -1.85
CA ASP A 105 -2.82 -18.07 -3.22
C ASP A 105 -1.65 -17.23 -3.78
N SER A 106 -1.29 -16.13 -3.11
CA SER A 106 -0.16 -15.26 -3.46
C SER A 106 0.52 -14.69 -2.22
N ASN A 107 1.81 -14.35 -2.34
CA ASN A 107 2.55 -13.57 -1.35
C ASN A 107 2.74 -12.10 -1.75
N HIS A 108 2.10 -11.70 -2.85
CA HIS A 108 2.21 -10.38 -3.47
C HIS A 108 0.80 -9.84 -3.76
N ALA A 109 0.55 -8.57 -3.44
CA ALA A 109 -0.67 -7.86 -3.83
C ALA A 109 -0.41 -6.82 -4.92
N ILE A 110 0.80 -6.26 -4.97
CA ILE A 110 1.17 -5.24 -5.96
C ILE A 110 2.35 -5.69 -6.81
N ASP A 111 2.35 -5.23 -8.06
CA ASP A 111 3.48 -5.38 -8.96
C ASP A 111 4.65 -4.59 -8.36
N SER A 112 5.79 -5.27 -8.17
CA SER A 112 6.95 -4.63 -7.57
C SER A 112 7.54 -3.56 -8.47
N SER A 113 7.30 -3.54 -9.78
CA SER A 113 8.07 -2.72 -10.71
C SER A 113 7.95 -1.20 -10.49
N VAL A 114 6.73 -0.69 -10.28
CA VAL A 114 6.45 0.77 -10.31
C VAL A 114 5.38 1.17 -9.29
N LEU A 115 5.59 2.30 -8.61
CA LEU A 115 4.61 2.96 -7.74
C LEU A 115 4.73 4.48 -7.87
N LEU A 116 3.61 5.20 -7.89
CA LEU A 116 3.60 6.66 -7.79
C LEU A 116 2.96 7.12 -6.49
N LEU A 117 3.50 8.18 -5.90
CA LEU A 117 2.99 8.80 -4.68
C LEU A 117 3.11 10.32 -4.76
N GLY A 118 1.99 11.02 -4.55
CA GLY A 118 1.89 12.46 -4.35
C GLY A 118 1.58 12.75 -2.89
N LYS A 119 2.58 13.21 -2.13
CA LYS A 119 2.51 13.34 -0.67
C LYS A 119 1.43 14.33 -0.22
N SER A 120 1.33 15.48 -0.89
CA SER A 120 0.34 16.51 -0.62
C SER A 120 -1.10 16.06 -0.92
N ARG A 121 -1.28 15.16 -1.90
CA ARG A 121 -2.59 14.64 -2.31
C ARG A 121 -3.03 13.41 -1.52
N ALA A 122 -2.10 12.63 -0.98
CA ALA A 122 -2.39 11.44 -0.18
C ALA A 122 -1.86 11.52 1.27
N PRO A 123 -2.11 12.62 2.03
CA PRO A 123 -1.49 12.83 3.34
C PRO A 123 -1.83 11.73 4.36
N GLN A 124 -3.02 11.13 4.26
CA GLN A 124 -3.44 10.00 5.10
C GLN A 124 -2.62 8.74 4.83
N VAL A 125 -2.34 8.47 3.56
CA VAL A 125 -1.49 7.34 3.17
C VAL A 125 -0.06 7.57 3.67
N ILE A 126 0.46 8.80 3.57
CA ILE A 126 1.78 9.16 4.11
C ILE A 126 1.86 8.97 5.62
N ALA A 127 0.88 9.48 6.37
CA ALA A 127 0.84 9.34 7.82
C ALA A 127 0.75 7.86 8.24
N THR A 128 -0.03 7.07 7.51
CA THR A 128 -0.19 5.64 7.74
C THR A 128 1.11 4.90 7.44
N LEU A 129 1.74 5.18 6.29
CA LEU A 129 3.05 4.63 5.90
C LEU A 129 4.12 4.92 6.95
N TYR A 130 4.19 6.15 7.44
CA TYR A 130 5.14 6.54 8.49
C TYR A 130 4.90 5.73 9.76
N THR A 131 3.65 5.62 10.20
CA THR A 131 3.29 4.86 11.41
C THR A 131 3.61 3.37 11.27
N LEU A 132 3.30 2.77 10.11
CA LEU A 132 3.62 1.37 9.79
C LEU A 132 5.14 1.16 9.82
N HIS A 133 5.91 2.08 9.23
CA HIS A 133 7.36 1.98 9.23
C HIS A 133 7.93 2.11 10.66
N GLU A 134 7.56 3.15 11.40
CA GLU A 134 8.13 3.44 12.70
C GLU A 134 7.83 2.35 13.73
N ARG A 135 6.59 1.83 13.74
CA ARG A 135 6.12 0.93 14.79
C ARG A 135 6.11 -0.54 14.40
N TYR A 136 5.94 -0.85 13.11
CA TYR A 136 5.64 -2.20 12.65
C TYR A 136 6.59 -2.74 11.59
N ARG A 137 7.63 -1.99 11.16
CA ARG A 137 8.56 -2.44 10.09
C ARG A 137 9.11 -3.85 10.31
N HIS A 138 9.43 -4.22 11.55
CA HIS A 138 10.00 -5.54 11.85
C HIS A 138 8.98 -6.65 11.61
N GLU A 139 7.74 -6.47 12.07
CA GLU A 139 6.66 -7.43 11.88
C GLU A 139 6.23 -7.48 10.41
N LEU A 140 6.11 -6.32 9.75
CA LEU A 140 5.77 -6.21 8.34
C LEU A 140 6.82 -6.92 7.47
N TYR A 141 8.12 -6.66 7.68
CA TYR A 141 9.17 -7.27 6.86
C TYR A 141 9.43 -8.73 7.22
N ALA A 142 9.00 -9.21 8.39
CA ALA A 142 8.99 -10.62 8.71
C ALA A 142 7.88 -11.38 7.95
N ASN A 143 6.72 -10.75 7.73
CA ASN A 143 5.52 -11.44 7.24
C ASN A 143 5.11 -11.09 5.80
N LEU A 144 5.50 -9.93 5.27
CA LEU A 144 5.19 -9.47 3.92
C LEU A 144 6.44 -9.47 3.04
N HIS A 145 6.26 -9.63 1.74
CA HIS A 145 7.35 -9.58 0.77
C HIS A 145 7.66 -8.13 0.36
N GLY A 146 8.84 -7.64 0.76
CA GLY A 146 9.33 -6.33 0.35
C GLY A 146 8.71 -5.15 1.10
N ASP A 147 9.24 -3.96 0.80
CA ASP A 147 8.78 -2.69 1.35
C ASP A 147 7.50 -2.18 0.67
N LYS A 148 7.29 -2.52 -0.61
CA LYS A 148 6.17 -2.02 -1.42
C LYS A 148 4.80 -2.46 -0.88
N GLU A 149 4.68 -3.67 -0.34
CA GLU A 149 3.43 -4.15 0.30
C GLU A 149 2.97 -3.25 1.46
N THR A 150 3.90 -2.50 2.06
CA THR A 150 3.57 -1.50 3.09
C THR A 150 2.75 -0.34 2.53
N TYR A 151 2.98 0.06 1.27
CA TYR A 151 2.23 1.12 0.59
C TYR A 151 0.81 0.68 0.26
N TRP A 152 0.67 -0.55 -0.22
CA TRP A 152 -0.64 -1.16 -0.42
C TRP A 152 -1.44 -1.23 0.88
N LEU A 153 -0.80 -1.72 1.96
CA LEU A 153 -1.45 -1.81 3.28
C LEU A 153 -1.82 -0.43 3.82
N ALA A 154 -0.98 0.59 3.63
CA ALA A 154 -1.29 1.95 4.03
C ALA A 154 -2.51 2.53 3.29
N CYS A 155 -2.64 2.28 1.98
CA CYS A 155 -3.84 2.64 1.23
C CYS A 155 -5.09 1.93 1.77
N GLU A 156 -4.97 0.63 2.00
CA GLU A 156 -6.07 -0.18 2.53
C GLU A 156 -6.57 0.32 3.89
N LEU A 157 -5.65 0.74 4.76
CA LEU A 157 -5.98 1.33 6.06
C LEU A 157 -6.51 2.77 5.97
N ALA A 158 -6.04 3.55 4.98
CA ALA A 158 -6.42 4.96 4.82
C ALA A 158 -7.85 5.15 4.28
N GLY A 159 -8.36 4.20 3.50
CA GLY A 159 -9.67 4.28 2.86
C GLY A 159 -9.97 3.15 1.88
N GLY A 160 -9.29 2.00 2.04
CA GLY A 160 -9.39 0.84 1.17
C GLY A 160 -8.56 0.94 -0.12
N LEU A 161 -8.53 -0.16 -0.86
CA LEU A 161 -7.93 -0.32 -2.21
C LEU A 161 -8.56 0.55 -3.32
N SER A 162 -9.28 1.59 -2.96
CA SER A 162 -9.83 2.57 -3.87
C SER A 162 -8.75 3.54 -4.37
N CYS A 163 -7.68 3.75 -3.61
CA CYS A 163 -6.59 4.65 -3.96
C CYS A 163 -5.80 4.16 -5.19
N GLY A 164 -5.82 4.92 -6.28
CA GLY A 164 -4.94 4.74 -7.42
C GLY A 164 -5.39 3.72 -8.46
N ARG A 165 -6.70 3.48 -8.60
CA ARG A 165 -7.21 2.60 -9.67
C ARG A 165 -7.28 3.31 -11.02
N LEU A 166 -6.64 2.72 -12.02
CA LEU A 166 -6.83 3.07 -13.44
C LEU A 166 -8.27 2.83 -13.94
N ASN A 167 -9.04 1.96 -13.27
CA ASN A 167 -10.38 1.54 -13.71
C ASN A 167 -11.57 2.25 -13.00
N ARG A 168 -11.38 3.40 -12.34
CA ARG A 168 -12.54 4.24 -11.98
C ARG A 168 -13.02 4.96 -13.25
N GLN A 169 -13.89 4.32 -14.02
CA GLN A 169 -14.81 4.99 -14.93
C GLN A 169 -16.10 5.30 -14.18
#